data_AF-A0A4U7DQK3-F1
#
_entry.id   AF-A0A4U7DQK3-F1
#
_cell.length_a   1.000
_cell.length_b   1.000
_cell.length_c   1.000
_cell.angle_alpha   90.00
_cell.angle_beta   90.00
_cell.angle_gamma   90.00
#
_symmetry.space_group_name_H-M   'P 1'
#
loop_
_entity.id
_entity.type
_entity.pdbx_description
1 polymer ?
#
loop_
_entity_poly.entity_id
_entity_poly.type
_entity_poly.pdbx_seq_one_letter_code
_entity_poly.pdbx_strand_id
1 'polypeptide(L)'
;MVGIVVVSHSESAAEGIAEIAAEMAGDTRIEPVGGDGKGGIGTVPDAIETAIDAAAGSEDGSDAVGGEEDGGDADGVVVLVDLGSAVMNADVAVEMSDAEAVIADAPVLEGAVNAAVAATDPSATVESVREQAESARDIEKL
;
A
#
# COMPACT_ATOMS: atom_id res chain seq x y z
N MET A 1 -7.01 8.32 -7.07
CA MET A 1 -7.00 8.16 -5.60
C MET A 1 -5.83 7.27 -5.25
N VAL A 2 -4.98 7.68 -4.32
CA VAL A 2 -3.76 6.92 -3.99
C VAL A 2 -4.14 5.65 -3.21
N GLY A 3 -3.70 4.48 -3.70
CA GLY A 3 -3.88 3.21 -3.02
C GLY A 3 -2.83 2.98 -1.92
N ILE A 4 -3.12 2.09 -0.98
CA ILE A 4 -2.21 1.76 0.13
C ILE A 4 -2.03 0.24 0.19
N VAL A 5 -0.78 -0.19 0.37
CA VAL A 5 -0.45 -1.60 0.66
C VAL A 5 0.21 -1.69 2.02
N VAL A 6 -0.29 -2.58 2.87
CA VAL A 6 0.29 -2.86 4.20
C VAL A 6 0.99 -4.21 4.15
N VAL A 7 2.32 -4.19 4.12
CA VAL A 7 3.18 -5.37 4.09
C VAL A 7 3.64 -5.73 5.50
N SER A 8 3.35 -6.95 5.95
CA SER A 8 3.90 -7.48 7.19
C SER A 8 4.40 -8.91 7.03
N HIS A 9 5.35 -9.33 7.86
CA HIS A 9 5.70 -10.74 7.98
C HIS A 9 4.53 -11.60 8.49
N SER A 10 3.57 -11.00 9.19
CA SER A 10 2.40 -11.68 9.73
C SER A 10 1.16 -11.23 8.99
N GLU A 11 0.48 -12.17 8.31
CA GLU A 11 -0.82 -11.94 7.66
C GLU A 11 -1.80 -11.23 8.61
N SER A 12 -2.00 -11.77 9.82
CA SER A 12 -2.91 -11.17 10.81
C SER A 12 -2.50 -9.76 11.29
N ALA A 13 -1.21 -9.40 11.18
CA ALA A 13 -0.77 -8.06 11.54
C ALA A 13 -1.05 -7.09 10.40
N ALA A 14 -0.78 -7.48 9.15
CA ALA A 14 -1.15 -6.69 7.98
C ALA A 14 -2.66 -6.43 7.93
N GLU A 15 -3.47 -7.47 8.12
CA GLU A 15 -4.93 -7.37 8.17
C GLU A 15 -5.40 -6.42 9.28
N GLY A 16 -4.89 -6.60 10.51
CA GLY A 16 -5.30 -5.76 11.63
C GLY A 16 -4.87 -4.30 11.50
N ILE A 17 -3.71 -4.03 10.89
CA ILE A 17 -3.26 -2.66 10.60
C ILE A 17 -4.15 -2.03 9.52
N ALA A 18 -4.46 -2.77 8.45
CA ALA A 18 -5.35 -2.30 7.39
C ALA A 18 -6.77 -2.03 7.91
N GLU A 19 -7.29 -2.89 8.79
CA GLU A 19 -8.58 -2.68 9.47
C GLU A 19 -8.60 -1.37 10.27
N ILE A 20 -7.56 -1.11 11.06
CA ILE A 20 -7.43 0.14 11.83
C ILE A 20 -7.35 1.36 10.91
N ALA A 21 -6.56 1.27 9.83
CA ALA A 21 -6.42 2.37 8.87
C ALA A 21 -7.74 2.65 8.12
N ALA A 22 -8.48 1.60 7.76
CA ALA A 22 -9.74 1.69 7.03
C ALA A 22 -10.82 2.48 7.78
N GLU A 23 -10.85 2.43 9.11
CA GLU A 23 -11.76 3.25 9.94
C GLU A 23 -11.58 4.76 9.72
N MET A 24 -10.42 5.18 9.19
CA MET A 24 -10.09 6.58 8.91
C MET A 24 -9.99 6.90 7.40
N ALA A 25 -10.18 5.91 6.53
CA ALA A 25 -9.75 5.95 5.13
C ALA A 25 -10.82 6.36 4.10
N GLY A 26 -12.08 6.50 4.50
CA GLY A 26 -13.18 6.72 3.56
C GLY A 26 -13.27 5.59 2.53
N ASP A 27 -13.21 5.93 1.24
CA ASP A 27 -13.25 4.98 0.11
C ASP A 27 -11.85 4.55 -0.39
N THR A 28 -10.78 4.89 0.33
CA THR A 28 -9.40 4.54 -0.05
C THR A 28 -9.20 3.02 -0.09
N ARG A 29 -8.56 2.52 -1.16
CA ARG A 29 -8.17 1.10 -1.27
C ARG A 29 -6.97 0.82 -0.37
N ILE A 30 -7.13 -0.15 0.54
CA ILE A 30 -6.06 -0.59 1.46
C ILE A 30 -5.94 -2.10 1.37
N GLU A 31 -4.82 -2.57 0.82
CA GLU A 31 -4.56 -3.99 0.60
C GLU A 31 -3.57 -4.51 1.65
N PRO A 32 -3.99 -5.39 2.57
CA PRO A 32 -3.09 -6.09 3.47
C PRO A 32 -2.40 -7.26 2.78
N VAL A 33 -1.10 -7.42 2.99
CA VAL A 33 -0.35 -8.59 2.50
C VAL A 33 0.68 -9.03 3.54
N GLY A 34 0.73 -10.34 3.80
CA GLY A 34 1.74 -10.88 4.70
C GLY A 34 1.75 -12.39 4.77
N GLY A 35 2.79 -12.93 5.38
CA GLY A 35 3.02 -14.36 5.53
C GLY A 35 3.84 -14.99 4.39
N ASP A 36 4.22 -16.24 4.60
CA ASP A 36 5.07 -17.02 3.69
C ASP A 36 4.29 -17.78 2.59
N GLY A 37 3.00 -17.50 2.43
CA GLY A 37 2.08 -18.24 1.54
C GLY A 37 1.69 -19.63 2.02
N LYS A 38 2.11 -20.04 3.23
CA LYS A 38 1.81 -21.34 3.84
C LYS A 38 1.22 -21.19 5.26
N GLY A 39 0.82 -19.98 5.63
CA GLY A 39 0.29 -19.62 6.96
C GLY A 39 1.36 -19.38 8.02
N GLY A 40 2.63 -19.25 7.61
CA GLY A 40 3.76 -18.91 8.48
C GLY A 40 4.18 -17.44 8.38
N ILE A 41 5.18 -17.07 9.18
CA ILE A 41 5.77 -15.73 9.20
C ILE A 41 6.73 -15.57 8.01
N GLY A 42 6.53 -14.54 7.19
CA GLY A 42 7.34 -14.24 6.02
C GLY A 42 6.69 -13.22 5.10
N THR A 43 7.31 -12.96 3.95
CA THR A 43 6.74 -12.16 2.87
C THR A 43 7.13 -12.77 1.53
N VAL A 44 6.31 -12.56 0.50
CA VAL A 44 6.49 -13.11 -0.85
C VAL A 44 6.35 -11.96 -1.86
N PRO A 45 7.37 -11.65 -2.69
CA PRO A 45 7.31 -10.55 -3.66
C PRO A 45 6.07 -10.61 -4.57
N ASP A 46 5.79 -11.77 -5.18
CA ASP A 46 4.63 -11.95 -6.07
C ASP A 46 3.29 -11.61 -5.39
N ALA A 47 3.16 -11.90 -4.09
CA ALA A 47 1.95 -11.56 -3.33
C ALA A 47 1.86 -10.05 -3.06
N ILE A 48 2.99 -9.39 -2.84
CA ILE A 48 3.05 -7.93 -2.65
C ILE A 48 2.74 -7.22 -3.97
N GLU A 49 3.27 -7.69 -5.10
CA GLU A 49 2.96 -7.18 -6.45
C GLU A 49 1.45 -7.25 -6.70
N THR A 50 0.84 -8.42 -6.46
CA THR A 50 -0.61 -8.60 -6.62
C THR A 50 -1.40 -7.59 -5.75
N ALA A 51 -0.95 -7.33 -4.52
CA ALA A 51 -1.57 -6.32 -3.65
C ALA A 51 -1.38 -4.89 -4.16
N ILE A 52 -0.23 -4.57 -4.77
CA ILE A 52 0.03 -3.26 -5.40
C ILE A 52 -0.94 -3.05 -6.57
N ASP A 53 -1.06 -4.03 -7.46
CA ASP A 53 -1.94 -3.93 -8.63
C ASP A 53 -3.41 -3.76 -8.22
N ALA A 54 -3.85 -4.52 -7.20
CA ALA A 54 -5.18 -4.38 -6.62
C ALA A 54 -5.41 -2.98 -6.00
N ALA A 55 -4.44 -2.47 -5.23
CA ALA A 55 -4.52 -1.13 -4.63
C ALA A 55 -4.55 -0.02 -5.71
N ALA A 56 -3.85 -0.22 -6.82
CA ALA A 56 -3.88 0.66 -7.99
C ALA A 56 -5.21 0.60 -8.78
N GLY A 57 -6.13 -0.30 -8.40
CA GLY A 57 -7.42 -0.48 -9.11
C GLY A 57 -7.29 -1.20 -10.44
N SER A 58 -6.17 -1.90 -10.68
CA SER A 58 -5.99 -2.76 -11.85
C SER A 58 -6.61 -4.13 -11.57
N GLU A 59 -7.90 -4.29 -11.86
CA GLU A 59 -8.55 -5.60 -11.77
C GLU A 59 -8.14 -6.47 -12.98
N ASP A 60 -7.43 -7.58 -12.72
CA ASP A 60 -7.23 -8.76 -13.58
C ASP A 60 -7.44 -8.56 -15.10
N GLY A 61 -6.37 -8.20 -15.83
CA GLY A 61 -6.02 -8.65 -17.20
C GLY A 61 -7.10 -8.88 -18.28
N SER A 62 -8.32 -8.35 -18.16
CA SER A 62 -9.47 -8.70 -18.99
C SER A 62 -10.21 -7.51 -19.59
N ASP A 63 -9.82 -6.29 -19.25
CA ASP A 63 -10.30 -5.06 -19.91
C ASP A 63 -9.26 -4.43 -20.85
N ALA A 64 -8.46 -5.26 -21.53
CA ALA A 64 -7.76 -4.86 -22.76
C ALA A 64 -8.73 -4.79 -23.97
N VAL A 65 -9.97 -4.31 -23.77
CA VAL A 65 -10.92 -4.03 -24.85
C VAL A 65 -11.63 -2.71 -24.58
N GLY A 66 -11.02 -1.62 -25.08
CA GLY A 66 -11.73 -0.46 -25.59
C GLY A 66 -12.52 0.36 -24.57
N GLY A 67 -11.85 1.30 -23.94
CA GLY A 67 -12.43 2.45 -23.27
C GLY A 67 -11.50 3.63 -23.47
N GLU A 68 -12.06 4.79 -23.75
CA GLU A 68 -11.37 5.94 -24.31
C GLU A 68 -10.32 6.55 -23.37
N GLU A 69 -9.38 7.25 -23.99
CA GLU A 69 -8.43 8.18 -23.40
C GLU A 69 -9.17 9.16 -22.44
N ASP A 70 -9.29 8.81 -21.18
CA ASP A 70 -9.43 9.80 -20.11
C ASP A 70 -8.04 9.87 -19.47
N GLY A 71 -7.39 11.02 -19.58
CA GLY A 71 -6.07 11.28 -19.00
C GLY A 71 -6.10 11.37 -17.46
N GLY A 72 -6.73 10.39 -16.82
CA GLY A 72 -6.64 10.16 -15.39
C GLY A 72 -5.30 9.48 -15.11
N ASP A 73 -4.44 10.17 -14.37
CA ASP A 73 -3.20 9.61 -13.84
C ASP A 73 -3.51 8.27 -13.16
N ALA A 74 -2.71 7.24 -13.42
CA ALA A 74 -2.84 5.97 -12.75
C ALA A 74 -2.87 6.19 -11.22
N ASP A 75 -3.76 5.49 -10.52
CA ASP A 75 -3.86 5.55 -9.08
C ASP A 75 -2.57 5.00 -8.47
N GLY A 76 -1.61 5.86 -8.15
CA GLY A 76 -0.35 5.40 -7.57
C GLY A 76 -0.52 4.87 -6.14
N VAL A 77 0.47 4.14 -5.65
CA VAL A 77 0.38 3.28 -4.47
C VAL A 77 1.48 3.60 -3.46
N VAL A 78 1.10 3.73 -2.18
CA VAL A 78 2.05 3.83 -1.08
C VAL A 78 2.13 2.49 -0.34
N VAL A 79 3.32 1.90 -0.33
CA VAL A 79 3.61 0.62 0.32
C VAL A 79 4.25 0.88 1.68
N LEU A 80 3.61 0.39 2.74
CA LEU A 80 4.14 0.41 4.11
C LEU A 80 4.63 -0.97 4.51
N VAL A 81 5.79 -1.04 5.15
CA VAL A 81 6.48 -2.30 5.41
C VAL A 81 6.95 -2.36 6.87
N ASP A 82 6.80 -3.53 7.50
CA ASP A 82 7.09 -3.68 8.93
C ASP A 82 8.59 -3.71 9.30
N LEU A 83 9.36 -4.63 8.71
CA LEU A 83 10.73 -4.95 9.10
C LEU A 83 11.63 -5.07 7.85
N GLY A 84 12.92 -4.80 8.03
CA GLY A 84 13.86 -4.59 6.91
C GLY A 84 13.95 -5.72 5.87
N SER A 85 13.75 -6.99 6.23
CA SER A 85 13.75 -8.09 5.23
C SER A 85 12.53 -8.04 4.29
N ALA A 86 11.39 -7.54 4.76
CA ALA A 86 10.22 -7.35 3.93
C ALA A 86 10.39 -6.17 2.96
N VAL A 87 11.23 -5.18 3.30
CA VAL A 87 11.53 -4.05 2.41
C VAL A 87 12.18 -4.54 1.12
N MET A 88 13.13 -5.48 1.21
CA MET A 88 13.76 -6.07 0.01
C MET A 88 12.75 -6.76 -0.91
N ASN A 89 11.75 -7.45 -0.33
CA ASN A 89 10.71 -8.12 -1.11
C ASN A 89 9.71 -7.11 -1.70
N ALA A 90 9.44 -6.02 -0.97
CA ALA A 90 8.61 -4.92 -1.46
C ALA A 90 9.30 -4.15 -2.60
N ASP A 91 10.62 -3.90 -2.53
CA ASP A 91 11.39 -3.29 -3.62
C ASP A 91 11.27 -4.13 -4.91
N VAL A 92 11.47 -5.45 -4.80
CA VAL A 92 11.30 -6.37 -5.94
C VAL A 92 9.87 -6.32 -6.48
N ALA A 93 8.86 -6.30 -5.62
CA ALA A 93 7.46 -6.21 -6.04
C ALA A 93 7.12 -4.89 -6.75
N VAL A 94 7.67 -3.77 -6.28
CA VAL A 94 7.54 -2.46 -6.94
C VAL A 94 8.21 -2.46 -8.31
N GLU A 95 9.34 -3.16 -8.49
CA GLU A 95 9.99 -3.32 -9.79
C GLU A 95 9.22 -4.24 -10.75
N MET A 96 8.37 -5.13 -10.22
CA MET A 96 7.57 -6.09 -10.99
C MET A 96 6.24 -5.49 -11.48
N SER A 97 5.60 -4.65 -10.66
CA SER A 97 4.33 -4.00 -10.99
C SER A 97 4.50 -2.90 -12.05
N ASP A 98 3.48 -2.76 -12.91
CA ASP A 98 3.37 -1.64 -13.87
C ASP A 98 2.77 -0.38 -13.21
N ALA A 99 2.29 -0.45 -11.97
CA ALA A 99 1.71 0.67 -11.24
C ALA A 99 2.79 1.62 -10.68
N GLU A 100 2.44 2.90 -10.55
CA GLU A 100 3.30 3.86 -9.84
C GLU A 100 3.27 3.58 -8.34
N ALA A 101 4.23 2.82 -7.82
CA ALA A 101 4.32 2.45 -6.42
C ALA A 101 5.58 2.98 -5.74
N VAL A 102 5.46 3.44 -4.49
CA VAL A 102 6.58 3.89 -3.67
C VAL A 102 6.52 3.29 -2.26
N ILE A 103 7.68 2.91 -1.73
CA ILE A 103 7.79 2.48 -0.34
C ILE A 103 7.90 3.72 0.57
N ALA A 104 7.04 3.80 1.57
CA ALA A 104 7.17 4.78 2.66
C ALA A 104 8.02 4.19 3.78
N ASP A 105 9.13 4.85 4.11
CA ASP A 105 9.94 4.48 5.27
C ASP A 105 9.26 5.05 6.53
N ALA A 106 8.33 4.28 7.11
CA ALA A 106 7.49 4.71 8.23
C ALA A 106 7.19 3.54 9.17
N PRO A 107 6.90 3.80 10.47
CA PRO A 107 6.30 2.80 11.34
C PRO A 107 5.00 2.30 10.71
N VAL A 108 4.92 1.01 10.39
CA VAL A 108 3.86 0.45 9.53
C VAL A 108 2.43 0.76 10.00
N LEU A 109 2.17 0.75 11.32
CA LEU A 109 0.83 1.04 11.85
C LEU A 109 0.49 2.52 11.75
N GLU A 110 1.26 3.38 12.43
CA GLU A 110 0.99 4.82 12.49
C GLU A 110 1.10 5.46 11.10
N GLY A 111 2.07 5.01 10.29
CA GLY A 111 2.23 5.42 8.91
C GLY A 111 1.03 5.05 8.05
N ALA A 112 0.45 3.84 8.20
CA ALA A 112 -0.68 3.40 7.39
C ALA A 112 -1.93 4.23 7.70
N VAL A 113 -2.13 4.57 8.97
CA VAL A 113 -3.21 5.46 9.39
C VAL A 113 -3.03 6.86 8.81
N ASN A 114 -1.84 7.44 8.90
CA ASN A 114 -1.57 8.76 8.32
C ASN A 114 -1.72 8.77 6.80
N ALA A 115 -1.23 7.72 6.12
CA ALA A 115 -1.40 7.53 4.69
C ALA A 115 -2.88 7.45 4.31
N ALA A 116 -3.66 6.65 5.03
CA ALA A 116 -5.09 6.48 4.78
C ALA A 116 -5.87 7.78 4.91
N VAL A 117 -5.58 8.58 5.94
CA VAL A 117 -6.18 9.91 6.10
C VAL A 117 -5.78 10.84 4.95
N ALA A 118 -4.50 10.86 4.58
CA ALA A 118 -3.99 11.72 3.51
C ALA A 118 -4.60 11.37 2.14
N ALA A 119 -4.77 10.07 1.85
CA ALA A 119 -5.33 9.57 0.60
C ALA A 119 -6.80 9.94 0.38
N THR A 120 -7.53 10.36 1.43
CA THR A 120 -8.91 10.86 1.31
C THR A 120 -9.01 12.22 0.62
N ASP A 121 -7.92 12.98 0.53
CA ASP A 121 -7.91 14.27 -0.16
C ASP A 121 -8.01 14.04 -1.68
N PRO A 122 -8.99 14.62 -2.38
CA PRO A 122 -9.11 14.49 -3.84
C PRO A 122 -7.90 15.00 -4.64
N SER A 123 -7.04 15.80 -4.01
CA SER A 123 -5.80 16.34 -4.58
C SER A 123 -4.53 15.61 -4.12
N ALA A 124 -4.66 14.53 -3.36
CA ALA A 124 -3.54 13.74 -2.88
C ALA A 124 -2.73 13.14 -4.05
N THR A 125 -1.42 13.33 -3.99
CA THR A 125 -0.44 12.63 -4.85
C THR A 125 0.25 11.53 -4.05
N VAL A 126 0.85 10.56 -4.76
CA VAL A 126 1.66 9.48 -4.17
C VAL A 126 2.72 10.03 -3.22
N GLU A 127 3.45 11.05 -3.64
CA GLU A 127 4.46 11.72 -2.81
C GLU A 127 3.85 12.36 -1.56
N SER A 128 2.72 13.07 -1.69
CA SER A 128 2.10 13.71 -0.54
C SER A 128 1.62 12.70 0.50
N VAL A 129 1.06 11.56 0.06
CA VAL A 129 0.61 10.48 0.95
C VAL A 129 1.81 9.78 1.60
N ARG A 130 2.87 9.53 0.82
CA ARG A 130 4.13 9.00 1.34
C ARG A 130 4.73 9.92 2.41
N GLU A 131 4.79 11.23 2.16
CA GLU A 131 5.30 12.21 3.13
C GLU A 131 4.47 12.20 4.43
N GLN A 132 3.14 12.09 4.33
CA GLN A 132 2.28 11.97 5.51
C GLN A 132 2.53 10.66 6.27
N ALA A 133 2.71 9.54 5.58
CA ALA A 133 3.10 8.27 6.19
C ALA A 133 4.43 8.41 6.94
N GLU A 134 5.46 8.97 6.29
CA GLU A 134 6.81 9.13 6.84
C GLU A 134 6.86 10.10 8.04
N SER A 135 5.94 11.07 8.11
CA SER A 135 5.81 11.95 9.28
C SER A 135 5.48 11.22 10.59
N ALA A 136 4.97 9.98 10.49
CA ALA A 136 4.64 9.16 11.65
C ALA A 136 5.87 8.78 12.52
N ARG A 137 7.09 8.91 11.98
CA ARG A 137 8.34 8.67 12.73
C ARG A 137 8.48 9.53 13.98
N ASP A 138 7.90 10.73 13.95
CA ASP A 138 8.04 11.74 15.00
C ASP A 138 6.84 11.76 15.97
N ILE A 139 5.94 10.77 15.90
CA ILE A 139 4.76 10.73 16.77
C ILE A 139 5.16 10.38 18.22
N GLU A 140 4.96 11.35 19.11
CA GLU A 140 5.01 11.15 20.55
C GLU A 140 3.64 10.72 21.08
N LYS A 141 3.59 9.59 21.78
CA LYS A 141 2.36 9.12 22.44
C LYS A 141 2.16 9.67 23.86
N LEU A 142 3.17 10.37 24.42
CA LEU A 142 3.21 10.85 25.81
C LEU A 142 3.93 12.20 25.92
#